data_AF-A0A523HCX7-F1
#
_entry.id   AF-A0A523HCX7-F1
#
_cell.length_a   1.000
_cell.length_b   1.000
_cell.length_c   1.000
_cell.angle_alpha   90.00
_cell.angle_beta   90.00
_cell.angle_gamma   90.00
#
_symmetry.space_group_name_H-M   'P 1'
#
loop_
_entity.id
_entity.type
_entity.pdbx_description
1 polymer ?
#
loop_
_entity_poly.entity_id
_entity_poly.type
_entity_poly.pdbx_seq_one_letter_code
_entity_poly.pdbx_strand_id
1 'polypeptide(L)'
;MWYISALRGDSMPALHSIQAAFMHDVYSGEHTSAVYLDKSKSNSSERLNIYYNNTLLGLTDILAGAYPILQKIVGKGFFRTIAHHYIEIHSQSTGNRHTFGGELGAFLSLFQPAAPWPYLSDMAAIEWAYFQAAIAADALVTDFNSLTNLISERPNFVLLLHPGVHFVDLRFNALEIWQGHQKKEIESITLFENPQTVLVWRDQEDVVLLKKVSTSLKKLLVSCQEGESFAKAMLHVGDRLQDVQAFQQEFAQAVSMGVFINKDGN
;
A
#
# COMPACT_ATOMS: atom_id res chain seq x y z
N MET A 1 16.64 61.58 -33.10
CA MET A 1 15.47 60.93 -33.73
C MET A 1 15.73 59.44 -33.77
N TRP A 2 15.10 58.55 -33.01
CA TRP A 2 14.03 58.63 -32.03
C TRP A 2 14.30 57.54 -30.98
N TYR A 3 14.09 57.92 -29.73
CA TYR A 3 13.91 57.07 -28.56
C TYR A 3 12.49 56.48 -28.60
N ILE A 4 12.18 55.57 -27.65
CA ILE A 4 10.90 54.84 -27.35
C ILE A 4 11.02 53.36 -27.78
N SER A 5 10.83 52.34 -26.93
CA SER A 5 10.35 52.28 -25.54
C SER A 5 10.69 50.93 -24.95
N ALA A 6 10.89 50.93 -23.64
CA ALA A 6 10.91 49.78 -22.76
C ALA A 6 9.76 48.77 -23.01
N LEU A 7 10.13 47.49 -22.98
CA LEU A 7 9.38 46.41 -22.34
C LEU A 7 10.37 45.81 -21.32
N ARG A 8 10.31 46.28 -20.06
CA ARG A 8 9.68 45.58 -18.93
C ARG A 8 10.17 44.13 -18.83
N GLY A 9 10.92 43.88 -17.75
CA GLY A 9 11.62 42.62 -17.52
C GLY A 9 10.68 41.44 -17.40
N ASP A 10 10.94 40.44 -18.23
CA ASP A 10 10.69 39.05 -17.88
C ASP A 10 12.06 38.44 -17.62
N SER A 11 12.40 38.26 -16.35
CA SER A 11 13.45 37.30 -15.97
C SER A 11 13.07 35.97 -16.61
N MET A 12 13.98 35.36 -17.39
CA MET A 12 13.73 34.01 -17.93
C MET A 12 13.23 33.11 -16.79
N PRO A 13 12.06 32.46 -16.95
CA PRO A 13 11.53 31.62 -15.91
C PRO A 13 12.57 30.56 -15.54
N ALA A 14 12.81 30.38 -14.25
CA ALA A 14 13.74 29.37 -13.79
C ALA A 14 13.30 28.00 -14.32
N LEU A 15 14.23 27.16 -14.74
CA LEU A 15 13.94 25.83 -15.28
C LEU A 15 12.99 25.03 -14.37
N HIS A 16 13.19 25.16 -13.05
CA HIS A 16 12.33 24.58 -12.04
C HIS A 16 10.85 24.98 -12.18
N SER A 17 10.54 26.24 -12.49
CA SER A 17 9.17 26.72 -12.66
C SER A 17 8.49 26.14 -13.91
N ILE A 18 9.25 25.97 -15.00
CA ILE A 18 8.75 25.34 -16.23
C ILE A 18 8.49 23.85 -15.96
N GLN A 19 9.42 23.17 -15.29
CA GLN A 19 9.27 21.76 -14.92
C GLN A 19 8.07 21.53 -14.00
N ALA A 20 7.89 22.39 -12.99
CA ALA A 20 6.74 22.30 -12.08
C ALA A 20 5.41 22.48 -12.80
N ALA A 21 5.29 23.48 -13.69
CA ALA A 21 4.08 23.69 -14.49
C ALA A 21 3.81 22.53 -15.45
N PHE A 22 4.83 21.99 -16.10
CA PHE A 22 4.67 20.82 -16.97
C PHE A 22 4.24 19.57 -16.19
N MET A 23 4.87 19.30 -15.04
CA MET A 23 4.49 18.16 -14.19
C MET A 23 3.05 18.31 -13.67
N HIS A 24 2.64 19.53 -13.31
CA HIS A 24 1.25 19.82 -12.94
C HIS A 24 0.29 19.49 -14.08
N ASP A 25 0.58 19.93 -15.31
CA ASP A 25 -0.25 19.64 -16.49
C ASP A 25 -0.36 18.14 -16.78
N VAL A 26 0.75 17.41 -16.60
CA VAL A 26 0.81 15.95 -16.83
C VAL A 26 -0.09 15.17 -15.86
N TYR A 27 -0.30 15.65 -14.64
CA TYR A 27 -1.13 14.97 -13.65
C TYR A 27 -2.56 15.53 -13.53
N SER A 28 -2.76 16.82 -13.79
CA SER A 28 -4.07 17.48 -13.68
C SER A 28 -4.85 17.53 -15.00
N GLY A 29 -4.16 17.45 -16.13
CA GLY A 29 -4.74 17.71 -17.45
C GLY A 29 -4.97 19.20 -17.74
N GLU A 30 -4.55 20.09 -16.84
CA GLU A 30 -4.49 21.52 -17.10
C GLU A 30 -3.36 21.86 -18.08
N HIS A 31 -3.33 23.10 -18.59
CA HIS A 31 -2.31 23.57 -19.54
C HIS A 31 -1.57 24.81 -19.02
N THR A 32 -1.20 24.80 -17.73
CA THR A 32 -0.48 25.90 -17.07
C THR A 32 0.90 26.15 -17.68
N SER A 33 1.55 25.13 -18.23
CA SER A 33 2.85 25.24 -18.90
C SER A 33 2.78 25.81 -20.31
N ALA A 34 1.57 25.95 -20.89
CA ALA A 34 1.39 26.43 -22.26
C ALA A 34 1.95 27.84 -22.49
N VAL A 35 2.06 28.65 -21.44
CA VAL A 35 2.69 29.99 -21.49
C VAL A 35 4.18 29.94 -21.82
N TYR A 36 4.86 28.82 -21.54
CA TYR A 36 6.29 28.61 -21.79
C TYR A 36 6.56 27.94 -23.16
N LEU A 37 5.50 27.51 -23.86
CA LEU A 37 5.64 26.81 -25.15
C LEU A 37 5.70 27.81 -26.31
N ASP A 38 6.47 27.44 -27.34
CA ASP A 38 6.58 28.21 -28.57
C ASP A 38 5.21 28.30 -29.28
N LYS A 39 4.62 29.50 -29.24
CA LYS A 39 3.30 29.80 -29.82
C LYS A 39 3.25 29.64 -31.34
N SER A 40 4.42 29.61 -32.02
CA SER A 40 4.48 29.37 -33.46
C SER A 40 4.25 27.90 -33.84
N LYS A 41 4.38 26.98 -32.87
CA LYS A 41 4.07 25.57 -33.07
C LYS A 41 2.59 25.33 -32.77
N SER A 42 1.80 25.09 -33.81
CA SER A 42 0.44 24.59 -33.63
C SER A 42 0.49 23.23 -32.90
N ASN A 43 -0.52 22.95 -32.07
CA ASN A 43 -0.74 21.67 -31.37
C ASN A 43 -0.03 21.50 -30.00
N SER A 44 0.48 22.58 -29.38
CA SER A 44 1.08 22.52 -28.04
C SER A 44 0.12 21.93 -26.97
N SER A 45 -1.14 22.39 -26.92
CA SER A 45 -2.16 21.85 -26.00
C SER A 45 -2.55 20.39 -26.31
N GLU A 46 -2.57 20.01 -27.58
CA GLU A 46 -2.85 18.62 -27.99
C GLU A 46 -1.74 17.67 -27.51
N ARG A 47 -0.48 18.11 -27.58
CA ARG A 47 0.66 17.35 -27.05
C ARG A 47 0.61 17.21 -25.53
N LEU A 48 0.23 18.26 -24.80
CA LEU A 48 0.02 18.17 -23.34
C LEU A 48 -1.07 17.14 -23.00
N ASN A 49 -2.18 17.12 -23.74
CA ASN A 49 -3.22 16.10 -23.58
C ASN A 49 -2.69 14.68 -23.81
N ILE A 50 -1.77 14.47 -24.76
CA ILE A 50 -1.13 13.16 -24.96
C ILE A 50 -0.35 12.72 -23.72
N TYR A 51 0.43 13.62 -23.11
CA TYR A 51 1.18 13.28 -21.89
C TYR A 51 0.27 13.00 -20.69
N TYR A 52 -0.78 13.80 -20.51
CA TYR A 52 -1.79 13.57 -19.48
C TYR A 52 -2.46 12.21 -19.67
N ASN A 53 -2.98 11.92 -20.87
CA ASN A 53 -3.67 10.66 -21.17
C ASN A 53 -2.75 9.44 -20.97
N ASN A 54 -1.49 9.52 -21.40
CA ASN A 54 -0.52 8.44 -21.18
C ASN A 54 -0.20 8.23 -19.71
N THR A 55 -0.13 9.31 -18.93
CA THR A 55 0.12 9.23 -17.48
C THR A 55 -1.07 8.60 -16.77
N LEU A 56 -2.29 9.04 -17.09
CA LEU A 56 -3.52 8.49 -16.54
C LEU A 56 -3.67 6.99 -16.85
N LEU A 57 -3.36 6.59 -18.10
CA LEU A 57 -3.32 5.19 -18.50
C LEU A 57 -2.28 4.41 -17.69
N GLY A 58 -1.04 4.89 -17.64
CA GLY A 58 0.05 4.21 -16.94
C GLY A 58 -0.17 4.07 -15.43
N LEU A 59 -0.74 5.08 -14.77
CA LEU A 59 -1.10 5.01 -13.35
C LEU A 59 -2.29 4.06 -13.10
N THR A 60 -3.28 4.06 -14.01
CA THR A 60 -4.39 3.11 -13.95
C THR A 60 -3.89 1.66 -14.08
N ASP A 61 -2.92 1.42 -14.96
CA ASP A 61 -2.32 0.10 -15.15
C ASP A 61 -1.50 -0.35 -13.92
N ILE A 62 -0.79 0.57 -13.25
CA ILE A 62 -0.12 0.29 -11.96
C ILE A 62 -1.15 -0.16 -10.91
N LEU A 63 -2.24 0.60 -10.76
CA LEU A 63 -3.31 0.24 -9.82
C LEU A 63 -3.92 -1.12 -10.21
N ALA A 64 -4.17 -1.38 -11.49
CA ALA A 64 -4.71 -2.67 -11.93
C ALA A 64 -3.76 -3.84 -11.61
N GLY A 65 -2.43 -3.61 -11.67
CA GLY A 65 -1.43 -4.59 -11.28
C GLY A 65 -1.39 -4.86 -9.77
N ALA A 66 -1.61 -3.83 -8.95
CA ALA A 66 -1.65 -3.97 -7.49
C ALA A 66 -3.01 -4.47 -6.95
N TYR A 67 -4.10 -4.27 -7.70
CA TYR A 67 -5.49 -4.57 -7.28
C TYR A 67 -6.27 -5.45 -8.30
N PRO A 68 -5.72 -6.59 -8.74
CA PRO A 68 -6.34 -7.41 -9.79
C PRO A 68 -7.70 -7.99 -9.41
N ILE A 69 -7.89 -8.40 -8.15
CA ILE A 69 -9.14 -8.98 -7.65
C ILE A 69 -10.18 -7.89 -7.45
N LEU A 70 -9.81 -6.73 -6.94
CA LEU A 70 -10.68 -5.56 -6.88
C LEU A 70 -11.20 -5.20 -8.28
N GLN A 71 -10.31 -5.11 -9.29
CA GLN A 71 -10.72 -4.87 -10.68
C GLN A 71 -11.68 -5.94 -11.20
N LYS A 72 -11.45 -7.22 -10.85
CA LYS A 72 -12.33 -8.32 -11.23
C LYS A 72 -13.71 -8.20 -10.58
N ILE A 73 -13.78 -7.78 -9.32
CA ILE A 73 -15.03 -7.60 -8.56
C ILE A 73 -15.85 -6.43 -9.14
N VAL A 74 -15.22 -5.27 -9.31
CA VAL A 74 -15.92 -4.05 -9.75
C VAL A 74 -16.10 -3.96 -11.26
N GLY A 75 -15.34 -4.75 -12.02
CA GLY A 75 -15.23 -4.68 -13.47
C GLY A 75 -14.32 -3.53 -13.94
N LYS A 76 -13.73 -3.71 -15.13
CA LYS A 76 -12.76 -2.77 -15.71
C LYS A 76 -13.27 -1.33 -15.84
N GLY A 77 -14.55 -1.16 -16.21
CA GLY A 77 -15.16 0.15 -16.40
C GLY A 77 -15.23 0.96 -15.10
N PHE A 78 -15.78 0.37 -14.04
CA PHE A 78 -15.88 1.04 -12.74
C PHE A 78 -14.51 1.18 -12.07
N PHE A 79 -13.61 0.19 -12.25
CA PHE A 79 -12.23 0.30 -11.79
C PHE A 79 -11.51 1.51 -12.42
N ARG A 80 -11.70 1.78 -13.71
CA ARG A 80 -11.12 2.96 -14.35
C ARG A 80 -11.65 4.26 -13.72
N THR A 81 -12.94 4.32 -13.40
CA THR A 81 -13.52 5.47 -12.68
C THR A 81 -12.90 5.66 -11.31
N ILE A 82 -12.73 4.58 -10.54
CA ILE A 82 -12.04 4.59 -9.23
C ILE A 82 -10.61 5.11 -9.39
N ALA A 83 -9.86 4.54 -10.34
CA ALA A 83 -8.47 4.91 -10.61
C ALA A 83 -8.33 6.40 -10.97
N HIS A 84 -9.17 6.91 -11.87
CA HIS A 84 -9.14 8.32 -12.27
C HIS A 84 -9.32 9.26 -11.06
N HIS A 85 -10.36 9.05 -10.24
CA HIS A 85 -10.60 9.90 -9.06
C HIS A 85 -9.49 9.75 -8.02
N TYR A 86 -8.97 8.53 -7.84
CA TYR A 86 -7.83 8.30 -6.96
C TYR A 86 -6.58 9.07 -7.43
N ILE A 87 -6.28 9.03 -8.73
CA ILE A 87 -5.14 9.71 -9.36
C ILE A 87 -5.27 11.24 -9.21
N GLU A 88 -6.46 11.80 -9.42
CA GLU A 88 -6.70 13.24 -9.26
C GLU A 88 -6.39 13.71 -7.83
N ILE A 89 -6.80 12.96 -6.82
CA ILE A 89 -6.60 13.31 -5.40
C ILE A 89 -5.16 13.04 -4.93
N HIS A 90 -4.56 11.94 -5.39
CA HIS A 90 -3.25 11.45 -4.91
C HIS A 90 -2.14 11.66 -5.95
N SER A 91 -2.26 12.69 -6.79
CA SER A 91 -1.21 13.07 -7.73
C SER A 91 0.04 13.51 -6.95
N GLN A 92 0.87 12.53 -6.61
CA GLN A 92 2.13 12.74 -5.91
C GLN A 92 3.07 13.54 -6.84
N SER A 93 3.58 14.66 -6.35
CA SER A 93 4.71 15.37 -6.97
C SER A 93 6.01 14.56 -6.90
N THR A 94 6.04 13.50 -6.08
CA THR A 94 7.19 12.62 -5.88
C THR A 94 7.08 11.40 -6.80
N GLY A 95 8.07 11.22 -7.69
CA GLY A 95 8.08 10.18 -8.72
C GLY A 95 8.24 8.73 -8.21
N ASN A 96 7.90 8.43 -6.95
CA ASN A 96 8.00 7.08 -6.40
C ASN A 96 6.74 6.28 -6.77
N ARG A 97 6.87 5.41 -7.78
CA ARG A 97 5.78 4.56 -8.26
C ARG A 97 5.45 3.39 -7.32
N HIS A 98 6.37 3.00 -6.43
CA HIS A 98 6.19 1.84 -5.55
C HIS A 98 5.23 2.10 -4.37
N THR A 99 5.00 3.37 -4.04
CA THR A 99 4.03 3.79 -3.01
C THR A 99 2.69 4.19 -3.62
N PHE A 100 2.60 4.31 -4.95
CA PHE A 100 1.40 4.74 -5.65
C PHE A 100 0.33 3.63 -5.64
N GLY A 101 -0.62 3.76 -4.71
CA GLY A 101 -1.73 2.82 -4.54
C GLY A 101 -2.10 2.62 -3.07
N GLY A 102 -1.16 2.78 -2.14
CA GLY A 102 -1.36 2.42 -0.74
C GLY A 102 -2.53 3.09 -0.02
N GLU A 103 -2.99 4.24 -0.50
CA GLU A 103 -4.13 4.96 0.07
C GLU A 103 -5.48 4.56 -0.54
N LEU A 104 -5.50 3.64 -1.52
CA LEU A 104 -6.72 3.26 -2.25
C LEU A 104 -7.80 2.69 -1.33
N GLY A 105 -7.41 1.92 -0.31
CA GLY A 105 -8.35 1.40 0.69
C GLY A 105 -9.05 2.52 1.47
N ALA A 106 -8.27 3.48 1.98
CA ALA A 106 -8.80 4.64 2.68
C ALA A 106 -9.67 5.51 1.76
N PHE A 107 -9.23 5.73 0.53
CA PHE A 107 -10.01 6.42 -0.51
C PHE A 107 -11.36 5.74 -0.75
N LEU A 108 -11.39 4.42 -0.95
CA LEU A 108 -12.63 3.67 -1.21
C LEU A 108 -13.61 3.72 -0.03
N SER A 109 -13.11 3.87 1.20
CA SER A 109 -13.97 4.03 2.38
C SER A 109 -14.76 5.34 2.37
N LEU A 110 -14.29 6.35 1.63
CA LEU A 110 -14.91 7.68 1.51
C LEU A 110 -15.52 7.94 0.12
N PHE A 111 -15.24 7.07 -0.86
CA PHE A 111 -15.70 7.23 -2.23
C PHE A 111 -17.18 6.88 -2.37
N GLN A 112 -18.05 7.89 -2.39
CA GLN A 112 -19.51 7.76 -2.45
C GLN A 112 -20.02 6.72 -3.48
N PRO A 113 -19.49 6.63 -4.73
CA PRO A 113 -19.94 5.64 -5.69
C PRO A 113 -19.67 4.18 -5.29
N ALA A 114 -18.72 3.93 -4.38
CA ALA A 114 -18.42 2.60 -3.84
C ALA A 114 -19.18 2.27 -2.53
N ALA A 115 -19.95 3.22 -1.98
CA ALA A 115 -20.67 3.05 -0.71
C ALA A 115 -21.58 1.79 -0.61
N PRO A 116 -22.24 1.32 -1.70
CA PRO A 116 -23.00 0.07 -1.66
C PRO A 116 -22.17 -1.20 -1.40
N TRP A 117 -20.83 -1.13 -1.55
CA TRP A 117 -19.91 -2.26 -1.37
C TRP A 117 -18.81 -1.90 -0.36
N PRO A 118 -19.15 -1.79 0.94
CA PRO A 118 -18.22 -1.29 1.96
C PRO A 118 -16.98 -2.19 2.16
N TYR A 119 -17.06 -3.46 1.76
CA TYR A 119 -15.94 -4.42 1.80
C TYR A 119 -14.85 -4.16 0.75
N LEU A 120 -15.07 -3.27 -0.23
CA LEU A 120 -14.03 -2.93 -1.22
C LEU A 120 -12.81 -2.25 -0.57
N SER A 121 -13.02 -1.51 0.53
CA SER A 121 -11.93 -0.96 1.34
C SER A 121 -11.08 -2.07 1.97
N ASP A 122 -11.72 -3.11 2.51
CA ASP A 122 -11.05 -4.26 3.11
C ASP A 122 -10.31 -5.08 2.03
N MET A 123 -10.92 -5.21 0.85
CA MET A 123 -10.33 -5.86 -0.32
C MET A 123 -9.05 -5.16 -0.78
N ALA A 124 -9.09 -3.83 -0.89
CA ALA A 124 -7.92 -3.04 -1.23
C ALA A 124 -6.81 -3.13 -0.16
N ALA A 125 -7.16 -3.20 1.12
CA ALA A 125 -6.17 -3.39 2.18
C ALA A 125 -5.44 -4.74 2.03
N ILE A 126 -6.18 -5.82 1.75
CA ILE A 126 -5.61 -7.16 1.51
C ILE A 126 -4.67 -7.13 0.30
N GLU A 127 -5.14 -6.63 -0.84
CA GLU A 127 -4.34 -6.64 -2.07
C GLU A 127 -3.10 -5.76 -2.00
N TRP A 128 -3.19 -4.62 -1.30
CA TRP A 128 -2.02 -3.79 -1.07
C TRP A 128 -0.99 -4.49 -0.17
N ALA A 129 -1.42 -5.09 0.93
CA ALA A 129 -0.53 -5.87 1.80
C ALA A 129 0.10 -7.06 1.05
N TYR A 130 -0.66 -7.72 0.18
CA TYR A 130 -0.17 -8.80 -0.67
C TYR A 130 0.89 -8.30 -1.66
N PHE A 131 0.61 -7.20 -2.35
CA PHE A 131 1.56 -6.58 -3.28
C PHE A 131 2.85 -6.16 -2.57
N GLN A 132 2.76 -5.51 -1.41
CA GLN A 132 3.93 -5.08 -0.63
C GLN A 132 4.75 -6.28 -0.14
N ALA A 133 4.11 -7.34 0.36
CA ALA A 133 4.82 -8.57 0.74
C ALA A 133 5.57 -9.20 -0.45
N ALA A 134 4.98 -9.17 -1.65
CA ALA A 134 5.58 -9.73 -2.86
C ALA A 134 6.84 -8.97 -3.33
N ILE A 135 6.89 -7.65 -3.11
CA ILE A 135 8.02 -6.81 -3.56
C ILE A 135 9.00 -6.43 -2.44
N ALA A 136 8.75 -6.87 -1.21
CA ALA A 136 9.57 -6.53 -0.06
C ALA A 136 10.99 -7.08 -0.21
N ALA A 137 11.97 -6.35 0.36
CA ALA A 137 13.35 -6.81 0.41
C ALA A 137 13.47 -8.12 1.20
N ASP A 138 14.38 -8.99 0.75
CA ASP A 138 14.73 -10.20 1.48
C ASP A 138 15.42 -9.85 2.81
N ALA A 139 15.10 -10.61 3.87
CA ALA A 139 15.81 -10.52 5.13
C ALA A 139 15.95 -11.91 5.77
N LEU A 140 17.01 -12.09 6.56
CA LEU A 140 17.27 -13.35 7.27
C LEU A 140 16.28 -13.50 8.42
N VAL A 141 15.44 -14.52 8.33
CA VAL A 141 14.44 -14.85 9.36
C VAL A 141 15.12 -15.45 10.59
N THR A 142 14.58 -15.16 11.77
CA THR A 142 15.04 -15.78 13.01
C THR A 142 14.43 -17.17 13.18
N ASP A 143 15.21 -18.11 13.72
CA ASP A 143 14.70 -19.41 14.16
C ASP A 143 14.36 -19.40 15.66
N PHE A 144 13.74 -20.48 16.12
CA PHE A 144 13.38 -20.66 17.53
C PHE A 144 14.57 -20.68 18.48
N ASN A 145 15.68 -21.29 18.06
CA ASN A 145 16.82 -21.47 18.94
C ASN A 145 17.47 -20.10 19.22
N SER A 146 17.65 -19.32 18.16
CA SER A 146 18.13 -17.93 18.19
C SER A 146 17.22 -17.06 19.05
N LEU A 147 15.90 -17.17 18.88
CA LEU A 147 14.93 -16.42 19.68
C LEU A 147 14.96 -16.82 21.16
N THR A 148 15.06 -18.11 21.47
CA THR A 148 15.14 -18.62 22.85
C THR A 148 16.41 -18.14 23.55
N ASN A 149 17.53 -18.10 22.83
CA ASN A 149 18.78 -17.55 23.33
C ASN A 149 18.66 -16.04 23.62
N LEU A 150 18.06 -15.26 22.71
CA LEU A 150 17.81 -13.83 22.91
C LEU A 150 16.95 -13.54 24.13
N ILE A 151 15.87 -14.31 24.32
CA ILE A 151 14.99 -14.19 25.49
C ILE A 151 15.78 -14.42 26.78
N SER A 152 16.71 -15.39 26.79
CA SER A 152 17.49 -15.76 27.96
C SER A 152 18.62 -14.77 28.26
N GLU A 153 19.31 -14.28 27.23
CA GLU A 153 20.48 -13.42 27.36
C GLU A 153 20.15 -11.93 27.48
N ARG A 154 19.08 -11.47 26.81
CA ARG A 154 18.74 -10.05 26.69
C ARG A 154 17.22 -9.85 26.73
N PRO A 155 16.57 -9.92 27.89
CA PRO A 155 15.11 -9.82 28.00
C PRO A 155 14.49 -8.50 27.45
N ASN A 156 15.31 -7.45 27.29
CA ASN A 156 14.89 -6.16 26.73
C ASN A 156 15.19 -5.99 25.23
N PHE A 157 15.50 -7.07 24.50
CA PHE A 157 15.68 -7.01 23.05
C PHE A 157 14.41 -6.53 22.33
N VAL A 158 14.57 -5.99 21.12
CA VAL A 158 13.46 -5.62 20.24
C VAL A 158 13.34 -6.71 19.18
N LEU A 159 12.18 -7.37 19.14
CA LEU A 159 11.85 -8.32 18.09
C LEU A 159 11.42 -7.54 16.84
N LEU A 160 12.06 -7.80 15.71
CA LEU A 160 11.76 -7.10 14.46
C LEU A 160 10.92 -7.98 13.54
N LEU A 161 10.01 -7.35 12.81
CA LEU A 161 9.27 -8.01 11.74
C LEU A 161 10.12 -8.08 10.47
N HIS A 162 9.95 -9.16 9.71
CA HIS A 162 10.47 -9.21 8.34
C HIS A 162 9.86 -8.06 7.51
N PRO A 163 10.61 -7.38 6.61
CA PRO A 163 10.10 -6.23 5.86
C PRO A 163 8.85 -6.50 5.04
N GLY A 164 8.67 -7.74 4.58
CA GLY A 164 7.48 -8.20 3.85
C GLY A 164 6.31 -8.67 4.72
N VAL A 165 6.39 -8.48 6.04
CA VAL A 165 5.27 -8.78 6.94
C VAL A 165 4.38 -7.55 7.05
N HIS A 166 3.12 -7.76 6.69
CA HIS A 166 2.05 -6.81 6.85
C HIS A 166 0.90 -7.47 7.62
N PHE A 167 0.10 -6.67 8.31
CA PHE A 167 -1.16 -7.14 8.86
C PHE A 167 -2.23 -6.09 8.62
N VAL A 168 -3.45 -6.56 8.33
CA VAL A 168 -4.59 -5.71 8.00
C VAL A 168 -5.78 -6.09 8.86
N ASP A 169 -6.50 -5.07 9.34
CA ASP A 169 -7.77 -5.24 10.02
C ASP A 169 -8.90 -5.17 9.00
N LEU A 170 -9.72 -6.21 8.98
CA LEU A 170 -10.90 -6.31 8.15
C LEU A 170 -12.14 -6.12 9.02
N ARG A 171 -13.19 -5.56 8.42
CA ARG A 171 -14.53 -5.40 9.02
C ARG A 171 -15.49 -6.46 8.50
N PHE A 172 -15.29 -6.92 7.27
CA PHE A 172 -16.13 -7.90 6.60
C PHE A 172 -15.37 -9.21 6.32
N ASN A 173 -16.08 -10.21 5.81
CA ASN A 173 -15.50 -11.47 5.32
C ASN A 173 -14.69 -11.33 4.00
N ALA A 174 -13.94 -10.23 3.85
CA ALA A 174 -13.19 -9.91 2.66
C ALA A 174 -12.06 -10.92 2.38
N LEU A 175 -11.46 -11.52 3.42
CA LEU A 175 -10.46 -12.57 3.24
C LEU A 175 -11.03 -13.79 2.51
N GLU A 176 -12.21 -14.25 2.92
CA GLU A 176 -12.91 -15.38 2.30
C GLU A 176 -13.27 -15.08 0.85
N ILE A 177 -13.78 -13.87 0.59
CA ILE A 177 -14.11 -13.41 -0.77
C ILE A 177 -12.84 -13.35 -1.64
N TRP A 178 -11.75 -12.78 -1.13
CA TRP A 178 -10.48 -12.68 -1.87
C TRP A 178 -9.94 -14.07 -2.22
N GLN A 179 -9.90 -15.00 -1.25
CA GLN A 179 -9.43 -16.37 -1.45
C GLN A 179 -10.28 -17.14 -2.47
N GLY A 180 -11.60 -16.97 -2.46
CA GLY A 180 -12.46 -17.60 -3.45
C GLY A 180 -12.22 -17.06 -4.87
N HIS A 181 -11.90 -15.77 -5.03
CA HIS A 181 -11.57 -15.19 -6.33
C HIS A 181 -10.25 -15.70 -6.89
N GLN A 182 -9.27 -15.99 -6.01
CA GLN A 182 -7.98 -16.60 -6.35
C GLN A 182 -8.16 -18.03 -6.89
N LYS A 183 -9.00 -18.84 -6.23
CA LYS A 183 -9.25 -20.24 -6.63
C LYS A 183 -10.22 -20.39 -7.81
N LYS A 184 -10.86 -19.29 -8.25
CA LYS A 184 -11.96 -19.28 -9.24
C LYS A 184 -13.18 -20.09 -8.78
N GLU A 185 -13.44 -20.14 -7.48
CA GLU A 185 -14.49 -20.96 -6.85
C GLU A 185 -15.72 -20.15 -6.42
N ILE A 186 -15.90 -18.90 -6.90
CA ILE A 186 -17.02 -18.04 -6.48
C ILE A 186 -18.12 -18.05 -7.53
N GLU A 187 -19.26 -18.64 -7.17
CA GLU A 187 -20.53 -18.51 -7.89
C GLU A 187 -21.39 -17.37 -7.32
N SER A 188 -21.36 -17.16 -6.00
CA SER A 188 -22.10 -16.09 -5.32
C SER A 188 -21.35 -15.58 -4.08
N ILE A 189 -21.39 -14.27 -3.85
CA ILE A 189 -20.80 -13.62 -2.67
C ILE A 189 -21.91 -13.40 -1.63
N THR A 190 -21.74 -13.97 -0.44
CA THR A 190 -22.54 -13.61 0.74
C THR A 190 -21.70 -12.71 1.64
N LEU A 191 -22.08 -11.44 1.74
CA LEU A 191 -21.39 -10.44 2.55
C LEU A 191 -21.92 -10.47 4.00
N PHE A 192 -21.02 -10.49 4.98
CA PHE A 192 -21.34 -10.33 6.39
C PHE A 192 -20.20 -9.65 7.15
N GLU A 193 -20.53 -8.97 8.25
CA GLU A 193 -19.53 -8.42 9.16
C GLU A 193 -18.76 -9.55 9.85
N ASN A 194 -17.44 -9.48 9.77
CA ASN A 194 -16.54 -10.45 10.38
C ASN A 194 -15.23 -9.76 10.75
N PRO A 195 -15.20 -8.95 11.84
CA PRO A 195 -14.00 -8.26 12.25
C PRO A 195 -12.86 -9.24 12.53
N GLN A 196 -11.76 -9.11 11.79
CA GLN A 196 -10.63 -10.04 11.88
C GLN A 196 -9.33 -9.36 11.46
N THR A 197 -8.22 -9.79 12.04
CA THR A 197 -6.88 -9.37 11.61
C THR A 197 -6.26 -10.46 10.76
N VAL A 198 -5.71 -10.07 9.62
CA VAL A 198 -5.05 -10.96 8.68
C VAL A 198 -3.59 -10.59 8.59
N LEU A 199 -2.72 -11.55 8.89
CA LEU A 199 -1.29 -11.50 8.61
C LEU A 199 -1.05 -11.85 7.15
N VAL A 200 -0.20 -11.07 6.48
CA VAL A 200 0.25 -11.25 5.11
C VAL A 200 1.77 -11.26 5.12
N TRP A 201 2.38 -12.29 4.55
CA TRP A 201 3.84 -12.41 4.50
C TRP A 201 4.27 -13.21 3.28
N ARG A 202 5.53 -13.05 2.87
CA ARG A 202 6.20 -13.89 1.86
C ARG A 202 7.00 -14.97 2.60
N ASP A 203 6.79 -16.24 2.27
CA ASP A 203 7.53 -17.35 2.86
C ASP A 203 8.89 -17.56 2.18
N GLN A 204 9.61 -18.62 2.59
CA GLN A 204 10.94 -18.94 2.06
C GLN A 204 10.93 -19.49 0.62
N GLU A 205 9.76 -19.80 0.07
CA GLU A 205 9.58 -20.25 -1.32
C GLU A 205 9.10 -19.10 -2.24
N ASP A 206 9.21 -17.85 -1.78
CA ASP A 206 8.73 -16.65 -2.45
C ASP A 206 7.21 -16.59 -2.69
N VAL A 207 6.44 -17.34 -1.89
CA VAL A 207 4.98 -17.37 -1.97
C VAL A 207 4.40 -16.42 -0.93
N VAL A 208 3.52 -15.50 -1.37
CA VAL A 208 2.78 -14.65 -0.45
C VAL A 208 1.58 -15.41 0.12
N LEU A 209 1.57 -15.52 1.44
CA LEU A 209 0.57 -16.24 2.23
C LEU A 209 -0.24 -15.27 3.08
N LEU A 210 -1.47 -15.67 3.39
CA LEU A 210 -2.36 -14.93 4.27
C LEU A 210 -2.95 -15.85 5.34
N LYS A 211 -3.03 -15.36 6.57
CA LYS A 211 -3.60 -16.12 7.67
C LYS A 211 -4.29 -15.20 8.69
N LYS A 212 -5.44 -15.63 9.18
CA LYS A 212 -6.09 -14.98 10.33
C LYS A 212 -5.21 -15.15 11.57
N VAL A 213 -5.10 -14.10 12.37
CA VAL A 213 -4.33 -14.11 13.62
C VAL A 213 -5.17 -13.67 14.80
N SER A 214 -4.81 -14.15 15.99
CA SER A 214 -5.46 -13.74 17.22
C SER A 214 -5.16 -12.27 17.56
N THR A 215 -6.03 -11.65 18.36
CA THR A 215 -5.81 -10.32 18.93
C THR A 215 -4.51 -10.26 19.75
N SER A 216 -4.13 -11.37 20.39
CA SER A 216 -2.89 -11.48 21.17
C SER A 216 -1.67 -11.39 20.26
N LEU A 217 -1.62 -12.16 19.17
CA LEU A 217 -0.53 -12.06 18.21
C LEU A 217 -0.49 -10.67 17.55
N LYS A 218 -1.65 -10.11 17.18
CA LYS A 218 -1.72 -8.73 16.64
C LYS A 218 -1.04 -7.72 17.57
N LYS A 219 -1.33 -7.75 18.87
CA LYS A 219 -0.71 -6.83 19.84
C LYS A 219 0.81 -6.94 19.83
N LEU A 220 1.35 -8.17 19.79
CA LEU A 220 2.79 -8.39 19.67
C LEU A 220 3.35 -7.78 18.38
N LEU A 221 2.68 -8.00 17.24
CA LEU A 221 3.10 -7.45 15.95
C LEU A 221 3.11 -5.91 15.94
N VAL A 222 2.09 -5.27 16.53
CA VAL A 222 2.04 -3.81 16.69
C VAL A 222 3.20 -3.30 17.54
N SER A 223 3.45 -3.91 18.71
CA SER A 223 4.60 -3.54 19.55
C SER A 223 5.95 -3.72 18.82
N CYS A 224 6.09 -4.73 17.96
CA CYS A 224 7.28 -4.91 17.12
C CYS A 224 7.43 -3.77 16.09
N GLN A 225 6.35 -3.33 15.45
CA GLN A 225 6.36 -2.19 14.51
C GLN A 225 6.71 -0.87 15.20
N GLU A 226 6.27 -0.69 16.45
CA GLU A 226 6.56 0.50 17.26
C GLU A 226 7.98 0.48 17.87
N GLY A 227 8.72 -0.62 17.69
CA GLY A 227 10.09 -0.77 18.21
C GLY A 227 10.14 -0.97 19.72
N GLU A 228 9.07 -1.47 20.33
CA GLU A 228 9.02 -1.76 21.76
C GLU A 228 9.86 -2.99 22.12
N SER A 229 10.34 -3.06 23.37
CA SER A 229 11.04 -4.26 23.84
C SER A 229 10.10 -5.46 23.91
N PHE A 230 10.63 -6.65 23.69
CA PHE A 230 9.88 -7.90 23.76
C PHE A 230 9.16 -8.07 25.10
N ALA A 231 9.81 -7.71 26.21
CA ALA A 231 9.19 -7.69 27.54
C ALA A 231 7.94 -6.79 27.59
N LYS A 232 8.00 -5.58 27.01
CA LYS A 232 6.86 -4.67 26.97
C LYS A 232 5.74 -5.20 26.07
N ALA A 233 6.10 -5.73 24.90
CA ALA A 233 5.15 -6.37 23.99
C ALA A 233 4.38 -7.51 24.68
N MET A 234 5.09 -8.35 25.45
CA MET A 234 4.48 -9.45 26.20
C MET A 234 3.54 -8.98 27.32
N LEU A 235 3.77 -7.81 27.93
CA LEU A 235 2.81 -7.19 28.86
C LEU A 235 1.50 -6.82 28.15
N HIS A 236 1.57 -6.23 26.95
CA HIS A 236 0.39 -5.90 26.15
C HIS A 236 -0.41 -7.15 25.76
N VAL A 237 0.28 -8.23 25.40
CA VAL A 237 -0.32 -9.55 25.13
C VAL A 237 -1.04 -10.08 26.37
N GLY A 238 -0.36 -10.08 27.53
CA GLY A 238 -0.85 -10.63 28.79
C GLY A 238 -2.12 -9.98 29.32
N ASP A 239 -2.36 -8.70 29.02
CA ASP A 239 -3.45 -7.89 29.60
C ASP A 239 -4.87 -8.47 29.43
N ARG A 240 -5.09 -9.43 28.51
CA ARG A 240 -6.37 -10.16 28.35
C ARG A 240 -6.19 -11.59 27.83
N LEU A 241 -5.02 -12.19 28.07
CA LEU A 241 -4.71 -13.50 27.51
C LEU A 241 -5.49 -14.60 28.27
N GLN A 242 -6.47 -15.20 27.59
CA GLN A 242 -7.28 -16.27 28.17
C GLN A 242 -6.61 -17.65 28.04
N ASP A 243 -5.91 -17.88 26.93
CA ASP A 243 -5.26 -19.15 26.63
C ASP A 243 -3.79 -18.94 26.27
N VAL A 244 -2.92 -19.16 27.26
CA VAL A 244 -1.48 -19.02 27.13
C VAL A 244 -0.91 -20.05 26.16
N GLN A 245 -1.42 -21.28 26.18
CA GLN A 245 -0.89 -22.36 25.35
C GLN A 245 -1.23 -22.14 23.87
N ALA A 246 -2.45 -21.70 23.57
CA ALA A 246 -2.85 -21.35 22.21
C ALA A 246 -2.00 -20.19 21.66
N PHE A 247 -1.76 -19.14 22.46
CA PHE A 247 -0.88 -18.05 22.03
C PHE A 247 0.56 -18.52 21.81
N GLN A 248 1.11 -19.34 22.70
CA GLN A 248 2.46 -19.90 22.52
C GLN A 248 2.57 -20.71 21.23
N GLN A 249 1.56 -21.51 20.90
CA GLN A 249 1.51 -22.27 19.65
C GLN A 249 1.40 -21.36 18.42
N GLU A 250 0.58 -20.32 18.48
CA GLU A 250 0.43 -19.36 17.38
C GLU A 250 1.70 -18.53 17.16
N PHE A 251 2.31 -18.05 18.24
CA PHE A 251 3.59 -17.34 18.20
C PHE A 251 4.69 -18.24 17.64
N ALA A 252 4.76 -19.47 18.12
CA ALA A 252 5.66 -20.49 17.60
C ALA A 252 5.48 -20.67 16.08
N GLN A 253 4.24 -20.79 15.62
CA GLN A 253 3.95 -20.92 14.19
C GLN A 253 4.39 -19.68 13.40
N ALA A 254 4.20 -18.47 13.94
CA ALA A 254 4.66 -17.24 13.29
C ALA A 254 6.19 -17.19 13.15
N VAL A 255 6.95 -17.68 14.13
CA VAL A 255 8.41 -17.83 14.02
C VAL A 255 8.77 -18.79 12.89
N SER A 256 8.16 -19.98 12.85
CA SER A 256 8.38 -20.96 11.76
C SER A 256 8.04 -20.41 10.37
N MET A 257 7.07 -19.49 10.29
CA MET A 257 6.64 -18.86 9.05
C MET A 257 7.59 -17.76 8.54
N GLY A 258 8.64 -17.43 9.30
CA GLY A 258 9.59 -16.38 8.92
C GLY A 258 9.07 -14.97 9.17
N VAL A 259 8.10 -14.80 10.08
CA VAL A 259 7.49 -13.49 10.37
C VAL A 259 8.48 -12.52 11.04
N PHE A 260 9.47 -13.07 11.74
CA PHE A 260 10.41 -12.28 12.54
C PHE A 260 11.84 -12.39 12.01
N ILE A 261 12.59 -11.32 12.18
CA ILE A 261 14.03 -11.25 11.89
C ILE A 261 14.79 -10.88 13.15
N ASN A 262 16.07 -11.21 13.17
CA ASN A 262 16.97 -10.74 14.20
C ASN A 262 17.77 -9.55 13.67
N LYS A 263 17.85 -8.45 14.43
CA LYS A 263 18.73 -7.32 14.11
C LYS A 263 20.21 -7.70 14.22
N ASP A 264 20.52 -8.75 14.98
CA ASP A 264 21.87 -9.17 15.35
C ASP A 264 22.33 -10.44 14.59
N GLY A 265 22.05 -10.51 13.29
CA GLY A 265 22.55 -11.56 12.39
C GLY A 265 23.56 -10.98 11.38
N ASN A 266 24.77 -10.68 11.86
CA ASN A 266 25.90 -9.99 11.20
C ASN A 266 25.70 -8.51 10.87
#